data_AF-A0A140GRD4-F1
#
_entry.id   AF-A0A140GRD4-F1
#
_cell.length_a   1.000
_cell.length_b   1.000
_cell.length_c   1.000
_cell.angle_alpha   90.00
_cell.angle_beta   90.00
_cell.angle_gamma   90.00
#
_symmetry.space_group_name_H-M   'P 1'
#
loop_
_entity.id
_entity.type
_entity.pdbx_description
1 polymer ?
#
loop_
_entity_poly.entity_id
_entity_poly.type
_entity_poly.pdbx_seq_one_letter_code
_entity_poly.pdbx_strand_id
1 'polypeptide(L)' 'MVGYKALYGEYKNYVRPLDMFVSEVDEERQKEYNQKFRFEVI' A
#
# COMPACT_ATOMS: atom_id res chain seq x y z
N MET A 1 13.57 -4.08 -1.09
CA MET A 1 13.11 -2.68 -1.12
C MET A 1 12.23 -2.49 -2.34
N VAL A 2 11.17 -1.69 -2.24
CA VAL A 2 10.21 -1.40 -3.31
C VAL A 2 10.16 0.11 -3.54
N GLY A 3 10.30 0.52 -4.80
CA GLY A 3 10.11 1.91 -5.23
C GLY A 3 8.78 2.06 -5.96
N TYR A 4 7.98 3.06 -5.60
CA TYR A 4 6.70 3.35 -6.25
C TYR A 4 6.44 4.86 -6.33
N LYS A 5 5.57 5.26 -7.26
CA LYS A 5 5.18 6.66 -7.49
C LYS A 5 3.73 6.86 -7.08
N ALA A 6 3.45 7.90 -6.30
CA ALA A 6 2.08 8.30 -6.04
C ALA A 6 1.44 8.84 -7.32
N LEU A 7 0.24 8.38 -7.65
CA LEU A 7 -0.53 8.85 -8.81
C LEU A 7 -1.53 9.96 -8.45
N TYR A 8 -1.44 10.48 -7.23
CA TYR A 8 -2.28 11.54 -6.69
C TYR A 8 -1.44 12.58 -5.93
N GLY A 9 -2.03 13.75 -5.68
CA GLY A 9 -1.36 14.86 -4.99
C GLY A 9 -0.17 15.40 -5.79
N GLU A 10 1.00 15.49 -5.16
CA GLU A 10 2.23 16.05 -5.74
C GLU A 10 3.05 15.04 -6.58
N TYR A 11 2.53 13.83 -6.85
CA TYR A 11 3.19 12.81 -7.71
C TYR A 11 4.61 12.42 -7.28
N LYS A 12 4.85 12.34 -5.98
CA LYS A 12 6.16 12.03 -5.37
C LYS A 12 6.53 10.55 -5.54
N ASN A 13 7.83 10.28 -5.53
CA ASN A 13 8.40 8.93 -5.51
C ASN A 13 8.74 8.52 -4.07
N TYR A 14 8.47 7.26 -3.72
CA TYR A 14 8.68 6.70 -2.39
C TYR A 14 9.47 5.39 -2.47
N VAL A 15 10.23 5.09 -1.42
CA VAL A 15 10.94 3.82 -1.25
C VAL A 15 10.60 3.24 0.12
N ARG A 16 10.22 1.96 0.14
CA ARG A 16 9.84 1.24 1.37
C ARG A 16 10.48 -0.16 1.42
N PRO A 17 10.83 -0.70 2.60
CA PRO A 17 11.16 -2.11 2.77
C PRO A 17 10.05 -3.04 2.24
N LEU A 18 10.42 -4.22 1.74
CA LEU A 18 9.46 -5.13 1.07
C LEU A 18 8.42 -5.66 2.05
N ASP A 19 8.87 -6.09 3.22
CA ASP A 19 8.08 -6.55 4.36
C ASP A 19 7.01 -5.53 4.79
N MET A 20 7.35 -4.24 4.84
CA MET A 20 6.38 -3.18 5.14
C MET A 20 5.43 -2.86 3.99
N PHE A 21 5.83 -3.16 2.75
CA PHE A 21 5.02 -2.93 1.56
C PHE A 21 3.93 -4.01 1.44
N VAL A 22 4.28 -5.27 1.69
CA VAL A 22 3.35 -6.41 1.61
C VAL A 22 2.64 -6.74 2.93
N SER A 23 2.72 -5.88 3.94
CA SER A 23 2.07 -6.13 5.22
C SER A 23 0.55 -6.03 5.11
N GLU A 24 -0.15 -6.87 5.86
CA GLU A 24 -1.61 -6.85 5.98
C GLU A 24 -2.11 -5.56 6.64
N VAL A 25 -3.35 -5.17 6.31
CA VAL A 25 -4.06 -4.08 6.99
C VAL A 25 -4.92 -4.63 8.12
N ASP A 26 -5.25 -3.78 9.09
CA ASP A 26 -6.10 -4.15 10.22
C ASP A 26 -7.49 -4.61 9.75
N GLU A 27 -8.11 -5.55 10.47
CA GLU A 27 -9.39 -6.16 10.07
C GLU A 27 -10.51 -5.12 9.83
N GLU A 28 -10.51 -4.00 10.57
CA GLU A 28 -11.47 -2.92 10.38
C GLU A 28 -11.36 -2.32 8.97
N ARG A 29 -10.12 -2.04 8.52
CA ARG A 29 -9.85 -1.52 7.18
C ARG A 29 -10.15 -2.54 6.09
N GLN A 30 -9.90 -3.83 6.36
CA GLN A 30 -10.29 -4.90 5.44
C GLN A 30 -11.80 -4.92 5.21
N LYS A 31 -12.61 -4.74 6.27
CA LYS A 31 -14.08 -4.69 6.16
C LYS A 31 -14.58 -3.44 5.45
N GLU A 32 -13.93 -2.30 5.67
CA GLU A 32 -14.34 -1.01 5.09
C GLU A 32 -14.03 -0.92 3.58
N TYR A 33 -12.85 -1.39 3.16
CA TYR A 33 -12.35 -1.19 1.80
C TYR A 33 -12.22 -2.48 0.98
N ASN A 34 -12.57 -3.64 1.56
CA ASN A 34 -12.42 -4.97 0.95
C ASN A 34 -10.99 -5.22 0.40
N GLN A 35 -9.98 -4.75 1.14
CA GLN A 35 -8.57 -4.81 0.77
C GLN A 35 -7.78 -5.52 1.86
N LYS A 36 -7.00 -6.55 1.52
CA LYS A 36 -6.27 -7.37 2.53
C LYS A 36 -4.87 -6.84 2.83
N PHE A 37 -4.16 -6.38 1.79
CA PHE A 37 -2.78 -5.90 1.90
C PHE A 37 -2.72 -4.39 1.68
N ARG A 38 -1.71 -3.71 2.24
CA ARG A 38 -1.54 -2.25 2.02
C ARG A 38 -1.47 -1.89 0.53
N PHE A 39 -0.92 -2.78 -0.29
CA PHE A 39 -0.87 -2.66 -1.74
C PHE A 39 -1.33 -3.96 -2.36
N GLU A 40 -2.29 -3.89 -3.26
CA GLU A 40 -2.88 -5.03 -3.96
C GLU A 40 -2.96 -4.71 -5.45
N VAL A 41 -2.81 -5.72 -6.30
CA VAL A 41 -2.96 -5.58 -7.75
C VAL A 41 -4.46 -5.65 -8.07
N ILE A 42 -4.96 -4.64 -8.79
CA ILE A 42 -6.36 -4.53 -9.23
C ILE A 42 -6.51 -5.16 -10.60
#